data_AF-A0A937JTG9-F1
#
_entry.id   AF-A0A937JTG9-F1
#
_cell.length_a   1.000
_cell.length_b   1.000
_cell.length_c   1.000
_cell.angle_alpha   90.00
_cell.angle_beta   90.00
_cell.angle_gamma   90.00
#
_symmetry.space_group_name_H-M   'P 1'
#
loop_
_entity.id
_entity.type
_entity.pdbx_description
1 polymer ?
#
loop_
_entity_poly.entity_id
_entity_poly.type
_entity_poly.pdbx_seq_one_letter_code
_entity_poly.pdbx_strand_id
1 'polypeptide(L)'
;NSRADQLACELIARGVHPGDAVAVLLQRSPHTVTTVLALMKAGAVYVPLDTRYPAERIRHVLADTGAALVVTDEASQAELAPVPADLFVVDSVKWDRDDRRTAPDV
;
A
#
# COMPACT_ATOMS: atom_id res chain seq x y z
N ASN A 1 7.16 -15.02 -0.19
CA ASN A 1 6.51 -13.75 0.18
C ASN A 1 5.31 -13.53 -0.74
N SER A 2 4.47 -14.56 -0.90
CA SER A 2 3.53 -14.66 -2.03
C SER A 2 2.46 -13.56 -2.01
N ARG A 3 2.04 -13.10 -0.83
CA ARG A 3 1.09 -11.99 -0.70
C ARG A 3 1.68 -10.65 -1.18
N ALA A 4 2.95 -10.38 -0.89
CA ALA A 4 3.60 -9.18 -1.38
C ALA A 4 3.91 -9.27 -2.88
N ASP A 5 4.19 -10.48 -3.39
CA ASP A 5 4.36 -10.71 -4.83
C ASP A 5 3.05 -10.44 -5.59
N GLN A 6 1.92 -10.96 -5.10
CA GLN A 6 0.60 -10.68 -5.65
C GLN A 6 0.27 -9.19 -5.61
N LEU A 7 0.47 -8.56 -4.45
CA LEU A 7 0.21 -7.13 -4.29
C LEU A 7 1.11 -6.28 -5.20
N ALA A 8 2.38 -6.64 -5.39
CA ALA A 8 3.27 -5.95 -6.31
C ALA A 8 2.76 -6.03 -7.76
N CYS A 9 2.32 -7.20 -8.20
CA CYS A 9 1.72 -7.37 -9.52
C CYS A 9 0.46 -6.50 -9.71
N GLU A 10 -0.41 -6.45 -8.70
CA GLU A 10 -1.60 -5.59 -8.72
C GLU A 10 -1.25 -4.10 -8.79
N LEU A 11 -0.25 -3.65 -8.03
CA LEU A 11 0.23 -2.26 -8.07
C LEU A 11 0.80 -1.92 -9.45
N ILE A 12 1.60 -2.81 -10.05
CA ILE A 12 2.14 -2.63 -11.40
C ILE A 12 1.02 -2.61 -12.44
N ALA A 13 0.01 -3.48 -12.32
CA ALA A 13 -1.15 -3.52 -13.21
C ALA A 13 -1.99 -2.23 -13.13
N ARG A 14 -1.96 -1.55 -11.98
CA ARG A 14 -2.58 -0.23 -11.76
C ARG A 14 -1.73 0.94 -12.28
N GLY A 15 -0.54 0.67 -12.83
CA GLY A 15 0.33 1.69 -13.41
C GLY A 15 1.42 2.20 -12.47
N VAL A 16 1.69 1.52 -11.34
CA VAL A 16 2.87 1.85 -10.53
C VAL A 16 4.13 1.44 -11.29
N HIS A 17 5.03 2.39 -11.46
CA HIS A 17 6.32 2.21 -12.12
C HIS A 17 7.49 2.30 -11.12
N PRO A 18 8.66 1.73 -11.45
CA PRO A 18 9.86 1.90 -10.65
C PRO A 18 10.21 3.38 -10.48
N GLY A 19 10.45 3.80 -9.22
CA GLY A 19 10.72 5.19 -8.85
C GLY A 19 9.49 6.00 -8.44
N ASP A 20 8.27 5.51 -8.68
CA ASP A 20 7.06 6.21 -8.28
C ASP A 20 6.95 6.28 -6.75
N ALA A 21 6.52 7.44 -6.25
CA ALA A 21 6.15 7.60 -4.85
C ALA A 21 4.74 7.07 -4.62
N VAL A 22 4.58 6.15 -3.66
CA VAL A 22 3.29 5.61 -3.24
C VAL A 22 3.10 5.89 -1.76
N ALA A 23 2.05 6.64 -1.45
CA ALA A 23 1.72 6.95 -0.07
C ALA A 23 1.10 5.73 0.61
N VAL A 24 1.48 5.48 1.87
CA VAL A 24 0.99 4.36 2.67
C VAL A 24 0.33 4.91 3.92
N LEU A 25 -0.99 4.76 4.01
CA LEU A 25 -1.83 5.18 5.11
C LEU A 25 -2.53 3.94 5.69
N LEU A 26 -1.82 3.19 6.51
CA LEU A 26 -2.31 1.94 7.10
C LEU A 26 -2.18 1.98 8.62
N GLN A 27 -3.16 1.42 9.30
CA GLN A 27 -3.04 1.06 10.71
C GLN A 27 -1.98 -0.04 10.86
N ARG A 28 -1.40 -0.18 12.07
CA ARG A 28 -0.43 -1.25 12.34
C ARG A 28 -1.09 -2.61 12.15
N SER A 29 -0.72 -3.30 11.07
CA SER A 29 -1.29 -4.60 10.72
C SER A 29 -0.28 -5.43 9.89
N PRO A 30 -0.54 -6.73 9.66
CA PRO A 30 0.24 -7.52 8.71
C PRO A 30 0.24 -6.96 7.28
N HIS A 31 -0.79 -6.18 6.92
CA HIS A 31 -0.87 -5.51 5.62
C HIS A 31 0.20 -4.43 5.47
N THR A 32 0.62 -3.77 6.55
CA THR A 32 1.70 -2.75 6.48
C THR A 32 2.99 -3.35 5.96
N VAL A 33 3.43 -4.48 6.52
CA VAL A 33 4.67 -5.15 6.10
C VAL A 33 4.53 -5.70 4.68
N THR A 34 3.38 -6.28 4.35
CA THR A 34 3.10 -6.81 3.00
C THR A 34 3.13 -5.70 1.95
N THR A 35 2.54 -4.54 2.25
CA THR A 35 2.50 -3.36 1.37
C THR A 35 3.89 -2.80 1.13
N VAL A 36 4.67 -2.60 2.19
CA VAL A 36 6.03 -2.08 2.09
C VAL A 36 6.92 -3.02 1.26
N LEU A 37 6.79 -4.34 1.46
CA LEU A 37 7.50 -5.34 0.64
C LEU A 37 7.02 -5.35 -0.81
N ALA A 38 5.73 -5.17 -1.07
CA ALA A 38 5.17 -5.13 -2.43
C ALA A 38 5.66 -3.90 -3.19
N LEU A 39 5.73 -2.73 -2.54
CA LEU A 39 6.26 -1.50 -3.13
C LEU A 39 7.74 -1.64 -3.49
N MET A 40 8.54 -2.21 -2.59
CA MET A 40 9.94 -2.52 -2.90
C MET A 40 10.08 -3.47 -4.10
N LYS A 41 9.19 -4.46 -4.22
CA LYS A 41 9.17 -5.40 -5.36
C LYS A 41 8.75 -4.74 -6.66
N ALA A 42 7.82 -3.79 -6.61
CA ALA A 42 7.44 -2.97 -7.75
C ALA A 42 8.52 -1.93 -8.13
N GLY A 43 9.56 -1.78 -7.31
CA GLY A 43 10.59 -0.76 -7.48
C GLY A 43 10.12 0.65 -7.09
N ALA A 44 8.99 0.76 -6.39
CA ALA A 44 8.40 2.02 -5.94
C ALA A 44 8.98 2.48 -4.59
N VAL A 45 8.85 3.77 -4.32
CA VAL A 45 9.22 4.39 -3.04
C VAL A 45 7.97 4.55 -2.18
N TYR A 46 8.00 4.08 -0.94
CA TYR A 46 6.87 4.25 -0.04
C TYR A 46 6.99 5.56 0.76
N VAL A 47 5.88 6.27 0.91
CA VAL A 47 5.77 7.51 1.70
C VAL A 47 4.84 7.26 2.89
N PRO A 48 5.34 7.21 4.13
CA PRO A 48 4.50 6.91 5.29
C PRO A 48 3.58 8.09 5.63
N LEU A 49 2.28 7.81 5.75
CA LEU A 49 1.25 8.73 6.22
C LEU A 49 0.56 8.17 7.46
N ASP A 50 -0.10 9.06 8.22
CA ASP A 50 -0.82 8.72 9.44
C ASP A 50 -2.17 9.44 9.48
N THR A 51 -3.24 8.76 9.88
CA THR A 51 -4.61 9.34 9.93
C THR A 51 -4.70 10.45 10.98
N ARG A 52 -3.78 10.48 11.95
CA ARG A 52 -3.67 11.54 12.96
C ARG A 52 -3.15 12.86 12.37
N TYR A 53 -2.62 12.85 11.15
CA TYR A 53 -2.22 14.09 10.50
C TYR A 53 -3.45 14.86 10.01
N PRO A 54 -3.48 16.19 10.20
CA PRO A 54 -4.51 17.02 9.60
C PRO A 54 -4.58 16.80 8.09
N ALA A 55 -5.79 16.84 7.52
CA ALA A 55 -6.02 16.64 6.10
C ALA A 55 -5.14 17.51 5.20
N GLU A 56 -4.90 18.75 5.61
CA GLU A 56 -4.01 19.68 4.89
C GLU A 56 -2.56 19.18 4.85
N ARG A 57 -2.06 18.60 5.94
CA ARG A 57 -0.72 18.01 6.00
C ARG A 57 -0.62 16.80 5.07
N ILE A 58 -1.64 15.95 5.03
CA ILE A 58 -1.69 14.80 4.11
C ILE A 58 -1.62 15.28 2.67
N ARG A 59 -2.46 16.25 2.29
CA ARG A 59 -2.45 16.84 0.93
C ARG A 59 -1.11 17.48 0.58
N HIS A 60 -0.48 18.17 1.53
CA HIS A 60 0.84 18.76 1.33
C HIS A 60 1.91 17.71 1.06
N VAL A 61 1.93 16.61 1.83
CA VAL A 61 2.88 15.51 1.61
C VAL A 61 2.64 14.83 0.26
N LEU A 62 1.38 14.60 -0.13
CA LEU A 62 1.07 14.03 -1.44
C LEU A 62 1.54 14.94 -2.60
N ALA A 63 1.33 16.25 -2.47
CA ALA A 63 1.78 17.22 -3.46
C ALA A 63 3.31 17.32 -3.55
N ASP A 64 4.01 17.30 -2.41
CA ASP A 64 5.46 17.40 -2.33
C ASP A 64 6.16 16.14 -2.87
N THR A 65 5.59 14.96 -2.58
CA THR A 65 6.14 13.68 -3.04
C THR A 65 5.71 13.29 -4.45
N GLY A 66 4.69 13.95 -5.01
CA GLY A 66 4.09 13.55 -6.29
C GLY A 66 3.37 12.20 -6.24
N ALA A 67 3.04 11.71 -5.05
CA ALA A 67 2.41 10.41 -4.89
C ALA A 67 0.97 10.42 -5.44
N ALA A 68 0.79 9.79 -6.62
CA ALA A 68 -0.51 9.70 -7.28
C ALA A 68 -1.40 8.59 -6.71
N LEU A 69 -0.79 7.63 -6.00
CA LEU A 69 -1.47 6.49 -5.39
C LEU A 69 -1.28 6.48 -3.86
N VAL A 70 -2.37 6.26 -3.14
CA VAL A 70 -2.40 6.07 -1.69
C VAL A 70 -2.93 4.66 -1.39
N VAL A 71 -2.08 3.85 -0.78
CA VAL A 71 -2.43 2.53 -0.27
C VAL A 71 -2.95 2.67 1.16
N THR A 72 -4.18 2.20 1.41
CA THR A 72 -4.87 2.34 2.69
C THR A 72 -5.69 1.10 3.06
N ASP A 73 -6.26 1.06 4.26
CA ASP A 73 -7.15 0.01 4.76
C ASP A 73 -8.54 0.61 5.03
N GLU A 74 -9.57 -0.22 5.18
CA GLU A 74 -10.95 0.24 5.33
C GLU A 74 -11.12 1.17 6.54
N ALA A 75 -10.43 0.87 7.65
CA ALA A 75 -10.48 1.67 8.86
C ALA A 75 -9.86 3.07 8.66
N SER A 76 -8.69 3.13 8.03
CA SER A 76 -7.96 4.38 7.76
C SER A 76 -8.64 5.20 6.67
N GLN A 77 -9.25 4.56 5.67
CA GLN A 77 -10.04 5.23 4.65
C GLN A 77 -11.27 5.93 5.25
N ALA A 78 -11.94 5.30 6.22
CA ALA A 78 -13.10 5.89 6.88
C ALA A 78 -12.77 7.18 7.65
N GLU A 79 -11.53 7.31 8.14
CA GLU A 79 -11.04 8.51 8.84
C GLU A 79 -10.39 9.53 7.88
N LEU A 80 -10.07 9.13 6.66
CA LEU A 80 -9.34 9.94 5.70
C LEU A 80 -10.25 11.00 5.06
N ALA A 81 -9.90 12.26 5.26
CA ALA A 81 -10.51 13.36 4.51
C ALA A 81 -10.17 13.26 3.00
N PRO A 82 -11.01 13.80 2.09
CA PRO A 82 -10.77 13.73 0.65
C PRO A 82 -9.37 14.23 0.25
N VAL A 83 -8.65 13.40 -0.51
CA VAL A 83 -7.30 13.68 -1.04
C VAL A 83 -7.29 13.66 -2.57
N PRO A 84 -6.42 14.43 -3.22
CA PRO A 84 -6.29 14.46 -4.68
C PRO A 84 -5.38 13.33 -5.19
N ALA A 85 -5.65 12.09 -4.78
CA ALA A 85 -4.87 10.93 -5.17
C ALA A 85 -5.79 9.70 -5.27
N ASP A 86 -5.39 8.72 -6.08
CA ASP A 86 -6.12 7.47 -6.21
C ASP A 86 -5.97 6.65 -4.92
N LEU A 87 -7.07 6.06 -4.46
CA LEU A 87 -7.09 5.25 -3.24
C LEU A 87 -7.13 3.77 -3.60
N PHE A 88 -6.21 3.01 -3.00
CA PHE A 88 -6.19 1.56 -3.06
C PHE A 88 -6.35 0.95 -1.68
N VAL A 89 -7.48 0.27 -1.48
CA VAL A 89 -7.82 -0.37 -0.21
C VAL A 89 -7.29 -1.79 -0.19
N VAL A 90 -6.28 -2.07 0.64
CA VAL A 90 -5.59 -3.37 0.67
C VAL A 90 -6.47 -4.52 1.16
N ASP A 91 -7.49 -4.24 1.97
CA ASP A 91 -8.43 -5.25 2.48
C ASP A 91 -9.29 -5.87 1.37
N SER A 92 -9.46 -5.14 0.26
CA SER A 92 -10.21 -5.62 -0.91
C SER A 92 -9.45 -6.68 -1.72
N VAL A 93 -8.15 -6.84 -1.48
CA VAL A 93 -7.32 -7.79 -2.22
C VAL A 93 -7.63 -9.20 -1.75
N LYS A 94 -8.11 -10.02 -2.68
CA LYS A 94 -8.31 -11.45 -2.43
C LYS A 94 -6.96 -12.13 -2.44
N TRP A 95 -6.45 -12.44 -1.25
CA TRP A 95 -5.24 -13.24 -1.10
C TRP A 95 -5.54 -14.65 -1.60
N ASP A 96 -4.86 -15.06 -2.67
CA ASP A 96 -4.96 -16.44 -3.12
C ASP A 96 -4.42 -17.32 -1.98
N ARG A 97 -5.24 -18.25 -1.47
CA ARG A 97 -4.88 -19.05 -0.29
C ARG A 97 -3.64 -19.88 -0.62
N ASP A 98 -2.50 -19.54 -0.03
CA ASP A 98 -1.45 -20.53 0.22
C ASP A 98 -1.47 -20.89 1.71
N ASP A 99 -2.34 -21.84 2.05
CA ASP A 99 -2.37 -22.53 3.34
C ASP A 99 -1.96 -24.01 3.17
N ARG A 100 -1.18 -24.34 2.12
CA ARG A 100 -0.61 -25.68 1.93
C ARG A 100 0.78 -25.61 1.30
N ARG A 101 1.76 -25.28 2.13
CA ARG A 101 3.07 -25.94 2.09
C ARG A 101 3.64 -26.06 3.50
N THR A 102 3.26 -27.16 4.13
CA THR A 102 4.20 -28.01 4.86
C THR A 102 5.57 -27.97 4.19
N ALA A 103 6.59 -27.78 5.02
CA ALA A 103 8.00 -27.98 4.66
C ALA A 103 8.18 -29.27 3.82
N PRO A 104 9.04 -29.27 2.79
CA PRO A 104 9.72 -30.49 2.43
C PRO A 104 10.86 -30.71 3.45
N ASP A 105 10.98 -31.97 3.87
CA ASP A 105 11.90 -32.47 4.88
C ASP A 105 13.36 -32.04 4.66
N VAL A 106 14.01 -31.55 5.71
CA VAL A 106 15.45 -31.73 6.01
C VAL A 106 15.65 -31.83 7.51
#